data_AF-A0A348UKY1-F1
#
_entry.id   AF-A0A348UKY1-F1
#
_cell.length_a   1.000
_cell.length_b   1.000
_cell.length_c   1.000
_cell.angle_alpha   90.00
_cell.angle_beta   90.00
_cell.angle_gamma   90.00
#
_symmetry.space_group_name_H-M   'P 1'
#
loop_
_entity.id
_entity.type
_entity.pdbx_description
1 polymer ?
#
loop_
_entity_poly.entity_id
_entity_poly.type
_entity_poly.pdbx_seq_one_letter_code
_entity_poly.pdbx_strand_id
1 'polypeptide(L)'
;MAELAYTEAELMSDLPVARPHVVAGRRMHGGFDADGRYIPPRAAGRERAIADWTHALRQRGGELFAADASLLTGPRMPNLEQQRLLLREGIGVPFWNNLTTTGKIEGRGRILAEMQFPDLAQIVAEDVSTMAIGHLGKGLLKAHGIDEGGEPARGIGGHDVMWFVARDLVFGADAYPDVEPPESISRPEAGRRWMPELPAPYEGLLSFLMNLLMIEFRAEIGFASTQAILRTPDLFADRREAAEEAAEIVERIREDERIHVTSLRLYLGELRACRLRTVDGGTVSGAEVIDRFWSGLVNWATVEQPRLAAEQQRLALEPLFDRHPEGARIRAAFDACSDLGPARLAQAAVG
;
A
#
# COMPACT_ATOMS: atom_id res chain seq x y z
N MET A 1 -25.37 -1.92 24.15
CA MET A 1 -23.94 -1.63 23.96
C MET A 1 -23.42 -2.64 22.94
N ALA A 2 -22.67 -2.21 21.93
CA ALA A 2 -22.08 -3.15 20.96
C ALA A 2 -21.09 -4.09 21.68
N GLU A 3 -21.03 -5.34 21.24
CA GLU A 3 -20.00 -6.30 21.68
C GLU A 3 -18.69 -5.93 20.95
N LEU A 4 -17.68 -5.49 21.70
CA LEU A 4 -16.41 -4.96 21.16
C LEU A 4 -15.27 -5.98 21.20
N ALA A 5 -15.55 -7.19 21.65
CA ALA A 5 -14.62 -8.31 21.62
C ALA A 5 -14.97 -9.18 20.41
N TYR A 6 -14.04 -9.26 19.45
CA TYR A 6 -14.25 -9.97 18.19
C TYR A 6 -13.38 -11.22 18.14
N THR A 7 -13.95 -12.33 17.71
CA THR A 7 -13.20 -13.56 17.46
C THR A 7 -12.49 -13.51 16.12
N GLU A 8 -11.46 -14.36 15.94
CA GLU A 8 -10.81 -14.51 14.64
C GLU A 8 -11.80 -14.96 13.56
N ALA A 9 -12.72 -15.88 13.89
CA ALA A 9 -13.73 -16.34 12.95
C ALA A 9 -14.65 -15.21 12.46
N GLU A 10 -15.03 -14.29 13.35
CA GLU A 10 -15.80 -13.11 12.96
C GLU A 10 -14.95 -12.19 12.07
N LEU A 11 -13.74 -11.85 12.48
CA LEU A 11 -12.87 -10.95 11.70
C LEU A 11 -12.46 -11.52 10.34
N MET A 12 -12.43 -12.84 10.20
CA MET A 12 -12.13 -13.50 8.93
C MET A 12 -13.38 -13.83 8.09
N SER A 13 -14.57 -13.36 8.50
CA SER A 13 -15.83 -13.69 7.81
C SER A 13 -16.03 -12.89 6.52
N ASP A 14 -16.47 -13.57 5.47
CA ASP A 14 -16.81 -13.00 4.16
C ASP A 14 -18.28 -12.55 4.10
N LEU A 15 -18.55 -11.53 3.27
CA LEU A 15 -19.90 -11.26 2.78
C LEU A 15 -20.27 -12.31 1.71
N PRO A 16 -21.57 -12.64 1.56
CA PRO A 16 -22.00 -13.58 0.52
C PRO A 16 -21.74 -12.99 -0.87
N VAL A 17 -21.21 -13.81 -1.77
CA VAL A 17 -20.98 -13.46 -3.17
C VAL A 17 -21.84 -14.34 -4.08
N ALA A 18 -22.41 -13.75 -5.13
CA ALA A 18 -23.16 -14.48 -6.16
C ALA A 18 -22.22 -15.16 -7.17
N ARG A 19 -21.07 -14.53 -7.45
CA ARG A 19 -20.04 -15.08 -8.35
C ARG A 19 -18.63 -14.77 -7.84
N PRO A 20 -17.66 -15.69 -8.04
CA PRO A 20 -16.27 -15.45 -7.66
C PRO A 20 -15.60 -14.42 -8.56
N HIS A 21 -14.53 -13.80 -8.07
CA HIS A 21 -13.65 -12.96 -8.89
C HIS A 21 -12.72 -13.84 -9.73
N VAL A 22 -13.03 -13.97 -11.01
CA VAL A 22 -12.24 -14.74 -11.98
C VAL A 22 -12.04 -13.92 -13.24
N VAL A 23 -10.78 -13.67 -13.60
CA VAL A 23 -10.40 -12.95 -14.83
C VAL A 23 -9.29 -13.74 -15.51
N ALA A 24 -9.36 -13.89 -16.84
CA ALA A 24 -8.40 -14.68 -17.63
C ALA A 24 -8.12 -16.10 -17.05
N GLY A 25 -9.16 -16.74 -16.49
CA GLY A 25 -9.05 -18.07 -15.88
C GLY A 25 -8.35 -18.10 -14.51
N ARG A 26 -7.94 -16.96 -13.96
CA ARG A 26 -7.30 -16.83 -12.65
C ARG A 26 -8.34 -16.43 -11.62
N ARG A 27 -8.46 -17.23 -10.55
CA ARG A 27 -9.30 -16.90 -9.40
C ARG A 27 -8.52 -16.02 -8.43
N MET A 28 -9.15 -14.92 -8.03
CA MET A 28 -8.64 -13.96 -7.05
C MET A 28 -9.62 -13.91 -5.86
N HIS A 29 -9.18 -13.32 -4.76
CA HIS A 29 -10.02 -13.06 -3.60
C HIS A 29 -11.14 -12.04 -3.91
N GLY A 30 -12.08 -11.92 -2.98
CA GLY A 30 -13.31 -11.18 -3.18
C GLY A 30 -14.28 -11.90 -4.13
N GLY A 31 -15.28 -11.16 -4.59
CA GLY A 31 -16.28 -11.65 -5.53
C GLY A 31 -17.25 -10.56 -5.92
N PHE A 32 -18.41 -10.96 -6.42
CA PHE A 32 -19.43 -9.99 -6.81
C PHE A 32 -20.81 -10.40 -6.31
N ASP A 33 -21.62 -9.41 -5.97
CA ASP A 33 -23.03 -9.58 -5.64
C ASP A 33 -23.90 -9.89 -6.88
N ALA A 34 -25.20 -10.03 -6.69
CA ALA A 34 -26.16 -10.32 -7.77
C ALA A 34 -26.31 -9.18 -8.79
N ASP A 35 -25.98 -7.94 -8.39
CA ASP A 35 -26.01 -6.76 -9.26
C ASP A 35 -24.66 -6.55 -9.98
N GLY A 36 -23.67 -7.40 -9.71
CA GLY A 36 -22.35 -7.33 -10.29
C GLY A 36 -21.40 -6.34 -9.61
N ARG A 37 -21.73 -5.81 -8.43
CA ARG A 37 -20.82 -4.98 -7.63
C ARG A 37 -19.77 -5.83 -6.94
N TYR A 38 -18.54 -5.32 -6.88
CA TYR A 38 -17.45 -6.00 -6.20
C TYR A 38 -17.70 -6.05 -4.68
N ILE A 39 -17.35 -7.18 -4.08
CA ILE A 39 -17.42 -7.44 -2.65
C ILE A 39 -16.01 -7.78 -2.17
N PRO A 40 -15.40 -6.93 -1.33
CA PRO A 40 -14.12 -7.19 -0.73
C PRO A 40 -14.10 -8.49 0.08
N PRO A 41 -12.98 -9.24 0.08
CA PRO A 41 -12.85 -10.43 0.89
C PRO A 41 -12.83 -10.07 2.38
N ARG A 42 -13.32 -10.99 3.22
CA ARG A 42 -13.27 -10.89 4.69
C ARG A 42 -13.84 -9.57 5.24
N ALA A 43 -14.75 -8.94 4.51
CA ALA A 43 -15.25 -7.61 4.84
C ALA A 43 -16.32 -7.64 5.94
N ALA A 44 -17.15 -8.70 6.00
CA ALA A 44 -18.34 -8.74 6.83
C ALA A 44 -18.05 -8.43 8.30
N GLY A 45 -17.08 -9.14 8.90
CA GLY A 45 -16.70 -8.90 10.29
C GLY A 45 -15.79 -7.69 10.47
N ARG A 46 -14.81 -7.48 9.57
CA ARG A 46 -13.83 -6.39 9.72
C ARG A 46 -14.49 -5.02 9.66
N GLU A 47 -15.36 -4.77 8.68
CA GLU A 47 -16.03 -3.48 8.54
C GLU A 47 -16.91 -3.17 9.76
N ARG A 48 -17.66 -4.17 10.23
CA ARG A 48 -18.46 -4.06 11.47
C ARG A 48 -17.57 -3.72 12.67
N ALA A 49 -16.49 -4.47 12.87
CA ALA A 49 -15.59 -4.28 14.00
C ALA A 49 -14.91 -2.90 13.97
N ILE A 50 -14.41 -2.48 12.81
CA ILE A 50 -13.78 -1.17 12.61
C ILE A 50 -14.78 -0.05 12.92
N ALA A 51 -16.03 -0.16 12.45
CA ALA A 51 -17.06 0.84 12.74
C ALA A 51 -17.38 0.92 14.24
N ASP A 52 -17.55 -0.22 14.90
CA ASP A 52 -17.85 -0.30 16.33
C ASP A 52 -16.71 0.24 17.20
N TRP A 53 -15.47 -0.15 16.92
CA TRP A 53 -14.28 0.35 17.62
C TRP A 53 -14.04 1.84 17.34
N THR A 54 -14.28 2.32 16.11
CA THR A 54 -14.20 3.75 15.79
C THR A 54 -15.24 4.55 16.59
N HIS A 55 -16.47 4.05 16.69
CA HIS A 55 -17.50 4.67 17.53
C HIS A 55 -17.07 4.69 19.00
N ALA A 56 -16.56 3.57 19.52
CA ALA A 56 -16.10 3.47 20.89
C ALA A 56 -14.90 4.40 21.18
N LEU A 57 -13.96 4.54 20.25
CA LEU A 57 -12.84 5.49 20.35
C LEU A 57 -13.34 6.92 20.48
N ARG A 58 -14.31 7.33 19.65
CA ARG A 58 -14.91 8.67 19.69
C ARG A 58 -15.66 8.94 20.98
N GLN A 59 -16.38 7.96 21.53
CA GLN A 59 -17.06 8.09 22.83
C GLN A 59 -16.08 8.34 23.98
N ARG A 60 -14.83 7.85 23.85
CA ARG A 60 -13.75 8.08 24.82
C ARG A 60 -12.97 9.37 24.57
N GLY A 61 -13.39 10.20 23.60
CA GLY A 61 -12.73 11.45 23.25
C GLY A 61 -11.52 11.32 22.31
N GLY A 62 -11.30 10.13 21.74
CA GLY A 62 -10.29 9.90 20.70
C GLY A 62 -10.85 10.12 19.29
N GLU A 63 -9.98 9.96 18.29
CA GLU A 63 -10.36 10.04 16.88
C GLU A 63 -9.43 9.14 16.05
N LEU A 64 -9.84 8.76 14.84
CA LEU A 64 -8.95 8.08 13.89
C LEU A 64 -7.69 8.92 13.66
N PHE A 65 -6.56 8.25 13.45
CA PHE A 65 -5.32 8.93 13.13
C PHE A 65 -5.49 9.81 11.88
N ALA A 66 -5.18 11.10 12.03
CA ALA A 66 -5.42 12.12 11.01
C ALA A 66 -4.28 12.13 9.98
N ALA A 67 -4.30 11.13 9.10
CA ALA A 67 -3.37 11.00 7.99
C ALA A 67 -4.08 10.40 6.78
N ASP A 68 -3.68 10.86 5.59
CA ASP A 68 -4.14 10.34 4.31
C ASP A 68 -3.06 10.58 3.23
N ALA A 69 -3.30 10.03 2.03
CA ALA A 69 -2.34 10.07 0.94
C ALA A 69 -1.95 11.50 0.49
N SER A 70 -2.73 12.53 0.79
CA SER A 70 -2.39 13.92 0.46
C SER A 70 -1.13 14.42 1.17
N LEU A 71 -0.69 13.74 2.23
CA LEU A 71 0.59 14.02 2.89
C LEU A 71 1.77 13.80 1.93
N LEU A 72 1.65 12.88 0.98
CA LEU A 72 2.71 12.48 0.09
C LEU A 72 2.86 13.45 -1.07
N THR A 73 3.78 14.39 -0.88
CA THR A 73 4.26 15.31 -1.91
C THR A 73 5.64 14.91 -2.40
N GLY A 74 6.08 15.48 -3.52
CA GLY A 74 7.41 15.23 -4.09
C GLY A 74 7.37 14.72 -5.53
N PRO A 75 8.53 14.72 -6.20
CA PRO A 75 8.63 14.30 -7.59
C PRO A 75 8.36 12.81 -7.78
N ARG A 76 7.80 12.46 -8.93
CA ARG A 76 7.64 11.08 -9.39
C ARG A 76 8.35 10.91 -10.71
N MET A 77 8.98 9.76 -10.89
CA MET A 77 9.73 9.44 -12.11
C MET A 77 9.49 7.98 -12.49
N PRO A 78 8.93 7.71 -13.68
CA PRO A 78 8.20 8.68 -14.50
C PRO A 78 6.96 9.21 -13.75
N ASN A 79 6.59 10.48 -13.97
CA ASN A 79 5.26 10.97 -13.61
C ASN A 79 4.20 10.48 -14.61
N LEU A 80 2.93 10.85 -14.42
CA LEU A 80 1.82 10.38 -15.26
C LEU A 80 2.02 10.71 -16.75
N GLU A 81 2.36 11.95 -17.08
CA GLU A 81 2.53 12.39 -18.48
C GLU A 81 3.77 11.77 -19.11
N GLN A 82 4.86 11.67 -18.36
CA GLN A 82 6.06 10.96 -18.77
C GLN A 82 5.76 9.49 -19.07
N GLN A 83 4.98 8.81 -18.24
CA GLN A 83 4.63 7.40 -18.47
C GLN A 83 3.72 7.24 -19.70
N ARG A 84 2.78 8.17 -19.93
CA ARG A 84 1.95 8.21 -21.14
C ARG A 84 2.80 8.42 -22.39
N LEU A 85 3.76 9.36 -22.35
CA LEU A 85 4.70 9.60 -23.45
C LEU A 85 5.49 8.33 -23.78
N LEU A 86 6.10 7.70 -22.77
CA LEU A 86 6.88 6.47 -22.98
C LEU A 86 6.04 5.38 -23.68
N LEU A 87 4.79 5.19 -23.27
CA LEU A 87 3.90 4.20 -23.89
C LEU A 87 3.54 4.57 -25.35
N ARG A 88 3.29 5.84 -25.65
CA ARG A 88 3.03 6.32 -27.03
C ARG A 88 4.21 6.07 -27.97
N GLU A 89 5.42 6.19 -27.44
CA GLU A 89 6.67 5.99 -28.16
C GLU A 89 7.10 4.51 -28.18
N GLY A 90 6.24 3.57 -27.75
CA GLY A 90 6.51 2.14 -27.77
C GLY A 90 7.48 1.65 -26.67
N ILE A 91 7.82 2.49 -25.70
CA ILE A 91 8.69 2.16 -24.57
C ILE A 91 7.82 1.66 -23.40
N GLY A 92 7.39 0.40 -23.48
CA GLY A 92 6.50 -0.22 -22.48
C GLY A 92 7.18 -0.77 -21.22
N VAL A 93 8.49 -1.05 -21.27
CA VAL A 93 9.26 -1.68 -20.18
C VAL A 93 9.03 -1.00 -18.81
N PRO A 94 9.06 0.34 -18.68
CA PRO A 94 8.91 0.97 -17.36
C PRO A 94 7.54 0.72 -16.72
N PHE A 95 6.46 0.73 -17.51
CA PHE A 95 5.13 0.47 -16.98
C PHE A 95 4.94 -1.00 -16.64
N TRP A 96 5.43 -1.91 -17.49
CA TRP A 96 5.45 -3.35 -17.18
C TRP A 96 6.19 -3.65 -15.88
N ASN A 97 7.39 -3.07 -15.71
CA ASN A 97 8.20 -3.24 -14.52
C ASN A 97 7.50 -2.68 -13.28
N ASN A 98 6.81 -1.55 -13.41
CA ASN A 98 6.02 -0.97 -12.32
C ASN A 98 4.92 -1.95 -11.86
N LEU A 99 4.07 -2.44 -12.77
CA LEU A 99 3.01 -3.40 -12.44
C LEU A 99 3.57 -4.69 -11.83
N THR A 100 4.67 -5.21 -12.39
CA THR A 100 5.36 -6.41 -11.89
C THR A 100 5.93 -6.21 -10.49
N THR A 101 6.59 -5.08 -10.26
CA THR A 101 7.22 -4.75 -8.98
C THR A 101 6.15 -4.55 -7.90
N THR A 102 5.06 -3.85 -8.22
CA THR A 102 3.92 -3.67 -7.31
C THR A 102 3.32 -5.00 -6.89
N GLY A 103 2.99 -5.89 -7.85
CA GLY A 103 2.44 -7.20 -7.53
C GLY A 103 3.38 -8.06 -6.66
N LYS A 104 4.69 -8.02 -6.91
CA LYS A 104 5.68 -8.70 -6.05
C LYS A 104 5.79 -8.08 -4.65
N ILE A 105 5.69 -6.76 -4.53
CA ILE A 105 5.73 -6.06 -3.23
C ILE A 105 4.51 -6.42 -2.40
N GLU A 106 3.32 -6.36 -2.99
CA GLU A 106 2.09 -6.77 -2.30
C GLU A 106 2.18 -8.25 -1.92
N GLY A 107 2.62 -9.14 -2.82
CA GLY A 107 2.85 -10.55 -2.47
C GLY A 107 3.76 -10.77 -1.25
N ARG A 108 4.76 -9.90 -1.00
CA ARG A 108 5.58 -9.96 0.24
C ARG A 108 4.78 -9.65 1.50
N GLY A 109 3.73 -8.83 1.40
CA GLY A 109 2.76 -8.54 2.47
C GLY A 109 2.07 -9.79 3.03
N ARG A 110 2.10 -10.92 2.30
CA ARG A 110 1.61 -12.21 2.82
C ARG A 110 2.25 -12.65 4.13
N ILE A 111 3.45 -12.16 4.42
CA ILE A 111 4.17 -12.39 5.68
C ILE A 111 3.35 -11.96 6.91
N LEU A 112 2.47 -10.96 6.78
CA LEU A 112 1.66 -10.45 7.89
C LEU A 112 0.71 -11.49 8.48
N ALA A 113 0.31 -12.47 7.68
CA ALA A 113 -0.51 -13.59 8.13
C ALA A 113 0.23 -14.68 8.90
N GLU A 114 1.56 -14.58 8.96
CA GLU A 114 2.44 -15.55 9.64
C GLU A 114 3.25 -14.90 10.77
N MET A 115 3.35 -13.57 10.78
CA MET A 115 4.04 -12.83 11.82
C MET A 115 3.37 -12.98 13.18
N GLN A 116 4.21 -13.19 14.19
CA GLN A 116 3.81 -13.09 15.59
C GLN A 116 4.04 -11.66 16.07
N PHE A 117 3.00 -11.07 16.64
CA PHE A 117 3.06 -9.71 17.19
C PHE A 117 3.06 -9.76 18.71
N PRO A 118 3.87 -8.93 19.39
CA PRO A 118 3.86 -8.87 20.83
C PRO A 118 2.50 -8.32 21.32
N ASP A 119 2.04 -8.82 22.46
CA ASP A 119 0.76 -8.44 23.05
C ASP A 119 0.79 -6.98 23.56
N LEU A 120 0.10 -6.07 22.88
CA LEU A 120 0.07 -4.65 23.24
C LEU A 120 -0.50 -4.40 24.64
N ALA A 121 -1.29 -5.31 25.22
CA ALA A 121 -1.75 -5.18 26.61
C ALA A 121 -0.61 -5.10 27.62
N GLN A 122 0.59 -5.59 27.27
CA GLN A 122 1.76 -5.52 28.12
C GLN A 122 2.37 -4.11 28.22
N ILE A 123 2.14 -3.25 27.22
CA ILE A 123 2.66 -1.88 27.21
C ILE A 123 1.58 -0.82 27.28
N VAL A 124 0.31 -1.12 26.99
CA VAL A 124 -0.78 -0.17 27.14
C VAL A 124 -1.24 -0.15 28.60
N ALA A 125 -1.45 1.02 29.18
CA ALA A 125 -1.87 1.16 30.58
C ALA A 125 -3.36 0.82 30.76
N GLU A 126 -4.17 1.17 29.77
CA GLU A 126 -5.60 0.92 29.65
C GLU A 126 -5.91 -0.53 29.23
N ASP A 127 -7.15 -0.98 29.50
CA ASP A 127 -7.62 -2.28 29.02
C ASP A 127 -7.90 -2.25 27.50
N VAL A 128 -7.16 -3.06 26.75
CA VAL A 128 -7.27 -3.18 25.29
C VAL A 128 -8.24 -4.26 24.83
N SER A 129 -8.89 -5.00 25.76
CA SER A 129 -9.76 -6.15 25.44
C SER A 129 -10.94 -5.81 24.52
N THR A 130 -11.34 -4.54 24.47
CA THR A 130 -12.44 -3.99 23.66
C THR A 130 -11.96 -2.94 22.65
N MET A 131 -10.66 -2.93 22.35
CA MET A 131 -10.00 -2.05 21.38
C MET A 131 -9.52 -2.85 20.18
N ALA A 132 -9.44 -2.23 19.01
CA ALA A 132 -8.89 -2.86 17.82
C ALA A 132 -7.43 -3.31 18.01
N ILE A 133 -6.64 -2.52 18.75
CA ILE A 133 -5.25 -2.86 19.10
C ILE A 133 -5.10 -4.14 19.95
N GLY A 134 -6.15 -4.53 20.69
CA GLY A 134 -6.21 -5.83 21.40
C GLY A 134 -6.56 -7.02 20.50
N HIS A 135 -6.76 -6.78 19.21
CA HIS A 135 -7.19 -7.76 18.20
C HIS A 135 -6.23 -7.86 17.00
N LEU A 136 -5.09 -7.16 17.00
CA LEU A 136 -4.11 -7.21 15.90
C LEU A 136 -3.70 -8.64 15.52
N GLY A 137 -3.37 -9.44 16.54
CA GLY A 137 -3.01 -10.86 16.40
C GLY A 137 -4.20 -11.82 16.34
N LYS A 138 -5.44 -11.32 16.39
CA LYS A 138 -6.68 -12.13 16.39
C LYS A 138 -7.38 -12.15 15.04
N GLY A 139 -6.66 -11.87 13.95
CA GLY A 139 -7.21 -11.95 12.60
C GLY A 139 -7.02 -10.68 11.77
N LEU A 140 -6.81 -9.51 12.36
CA LEU A 140 -6.73 -8.26 11.58
C LEU A 140 -5.51 -8.21 10.66
N LEU A 141 -4.30 -8.41 11.20
CA LEU A 141 -3.06 -8.44 10.38
C LEU A 141 -2.97 -9.72 9.53
N LYS A 142 -3.65 -10.78 9.97
CA LYS A 142 -3.78 -12.02 9.19
C LYS A 142 -4.65 -11.84 7.96
N ALA A 143 -5.79 -11.18 8.09
CA ALA A 143 -6.65 -10.86 6.98
C ALA A 143 -5.90 -9.98 5.97
N HIS A 144 -5.21 -8.94 6.46
CA HIS A 144 -4.36 -8.09 5.63
C HIS A 144 -3.35 -8.91 4.83
N GLY A 145 -2.51 -9.74 5.48
CA GLY A 145 -1.54 -10.55 4.74
C GLY A 145 -2.18 -11.50 3.72
N ILE A 146 -3.33 -12.10 4.03
CA ILE A 146 -4.05 -12.96 3.08
C ILE A 146 -4.66 -12.15 1.93
N ASP A 147 -5.03 -10.89 2.15
CA ASP A 147 -5.47 -9.99 1.08
C ASP A 147 -4.32 -9.73 0.11
N GLU A 148 -3.12 -9.46 0.64
CA GLU A 148 -1.96 -9.16 -0.20
C GLU A 148 -1.48 -10.31 -1.09
N GLY A 149 -1.30 -11.52 -0.52
CA GLY A 149 -0.74 -12.67 -1.25
C GLY A 149 -1.64 -13.88 -1.39
N GLY A 150 -2.92 -13.75 -1.01
CA GLY A 150 -3.94 -14.77 -1.23
C GLY A 150 -3.79 -16.04 -0.39
N GLU A 151 -4.44 -17.08 -0.91
CA GLU A 151 -4.48 -18.43 -0.35
C GLU A 151 -4.07 -19.46 -1.44
N PRO A 152 -2.76 -19.60 -1.73
CA PRO A 152 -2.28 -20.44 -2.83
C PRO A 152 -2.72 -21.91 -2.72
N ALA A 153 -2.81 -22.44 -1.50
CA ALA A 153 -3.29 -23.80 -1.25
C ALA A 153 -4.75 -24.02 -1.69
N ARG A 154 -5.55 -22.94 -1.79
CA ARG A 154 -6.93 -22.96 -2.28
C ARG A 154 -7.04 -22.49 -3.74
N GLY A 155 -5.93 -22.14 -4.38
CA GLY A 155 -5.90 -21.57 -5.72
C GLY A 155 -6.55 -20.20 -5.81
N ILE A 156 -6.50 -19.40 -4.74
CA ILE A 156 -7.06 -18.04 -4.68
C ILE A 156 -5.91 -17.06 -4.59
N GLY A 157 -5.75 -16.20 -5.60
CA GLY A 157 -4.77 -15.11 -5.59
C GLY A 157 -5.20 -13.92 -4.73
N GLY A 158 -4.23 -13.18 -4.19
CA GLY A 158 -4.46 -11.90 -3.53
C GLY A 158 -4.26 -10.75 -4.50
N HIS A 159 -3.91 -9.58 -3.94
CA HIS A 159 -3.56 -8.41 -4.74
C HIS A 159 -2.35 -8.67 -5.66
N ASP A 160 -1.39 -9.48 -5.23
CA ASP A 160 -0.24 -9.92 -6.04
C ASP A 160 -0.67 -10.48 -7.42
N VAL A 161 -1.61 -11.44 -7.41
CA VAL A 161 -2.15 -12.05 -8.61
C VAL A 161 -3.02 -11.07 -9.39
N MET A 162 -3.76 -10.20 -8.71
CA MET A 162 -4.54 -9.15 -9.36
C MET A 162 -3.65 -8.22 -10.21
N TRP A 163 -2.49 -7.80 -9.69
CA TRP A 163 -1.51 -7.03 -10.46
C TRP A 163 -0.96 -7.78 -11.67
N PHE A 164 -0.58 -9.05 -11.50
CA PHE A 164 -0.08 -9.85 -12.63
C PHE A 164 -1.16 -10.04 -13.70
N VAL A 165 -2.41 -10.27 -13.31
CA VAL A 165 -3.52 -10.36 -14.27
C VAL A 165 -3.74 -9.03 -14.98
N ALA A 166 -3.79 -7.91 -14.26
CA ALA A 166 -3.96 -6.58 -14.85
C ALA A 166 -2.82 -6.24 -15.84
N ARG A 167 -1.57 -6.57 -15.48
CA ARG A 167 -0.40 -6.43 -16.35
C ARG A 167 -0.51 -7.27 -17.62
N ASP A 168 -0.84 -8.55 -17.46
CA ASP A 168 -0.86 -9.51 -18.57
C ASP A 168 -2.03 -9.23 -19.54
N LEU A 169 -3.14 -8.65 -19.06
CA LEU A 169 -4.24 -8.19 -19.92
C LEU A 169 -3.79 -7.13 -20.94
N VAL A 170 -2.89 -6.23 -20.55
CA VAL A 170 -2.50 -5.10 -21.40
C VAL A 170 -1.21 -5.32 -22.16
N PHE A 171 -0.29 -6.13 -21.67
CA PHE A 171 0.97 -6.42 -22.34
C PHE A 171 1.06 -7.84 -22.92
N GLY A 172 0.32 -8.80 -22.36
CA GLY A 172 0.55 -10.23 -22.56
C GLY A 172 1.54 -10.79 -21.54
N ALA A 173 1.39 -12.07 -21.19
CA ALA A 173 2.33 -12.74 -20.31
C ALA A 173 3.75 -12.73 -20.91
N ASP A 174 4.75 -12.55 -20.04
CA ASP A 174 6.18 -12.56 -20.39
C ASP A 174 6.59 -11.54 -21.49
N ALA A 175 5.84 -10.45 -21.64
CA ALA A 175 6.13 -9.41 -22.64
C ALA A 175 7.53 -8.79 -22.46
N TYR A 176 8.03 -8.77 -21.22
CA TYR A 176 9.39 -8.34 -20.88
C TYR A 176 9.99 -9.23 -19.79
N PRO A 177 11.33 -9.27 -19.65
CA PRO A 177 12.00 -10.01 -18.58
C PRO A 177 11.50 -9.61 -17.20
N ASP A 178 11.51 -10.58 -16.29
CA ASP A 178 11.12 -10.37 -14.91
C ASP A 178 12.10 -9.43 -14.17
N VAL A 179 11.61 -8.73 -13.16
CA VAL A 179 12.37 -7.76 -12.36
C VAL A 179 12.14 -7.98 -10.87
N GLU A 180 13.17 -7.79 -10.06
CA GLU A 180 13.06 -7.91 -8.61
C GLU A 180 12.80 -6.54 -7.95
N PRO A 181 11.84 -6.44 -7.01
CA PRO A 181 11.66 -5.24 -6.23
C PRO A 181 12.85 -4.98 -5.30
N PRO A 182 13.07 -3.73 -4.88
CA PRO A 182 14.03 -3.41 -3.83
C PRO A 182 13.75 -4.23 -2.57
N GLU A 183 14.78 -4.61 -1.80
CA GLU A 183 14.62 -5.45 -0.61
C GLU A 183 13.66 -4.86 0.43
N SER A 184 13.66 -3.53 0.60
CA SER A 184 12.77 -2.81 1.51
C SER A 184 12.25 -1.52 0.88
N ILE A 185 11.00 -1.21 1.19
CA ILE A 185 10.33 0.05 0.81
C ILE A 185 9.98 0.93 2.02
N SER A 186 10.24 0.44 3.24
CA SER A 186 10.09 1.15 4.50
C SER A 186 11.24 2.13 4.71
N ARG A 187 11.08 3.07 5.66
CA ARG A 187 12.20 3.92 6.06
C ARG A 187 13.32 3.06 6.67
N PRO A 188 14.59 3.24 6.28
CA PRO A 188 15.71 2.55 6.92
C PRO A 188 15.85 2.98 8.39
N GLU A 189 15.64 2.05 9.32
CA GLU A 189 15.76 2.28 10.76
C GLU A 189 17.15 1.86 11.28
N ALA A 190 18.23 2.47 10.74
CA ALA A 190 19.62 2.03 10.92
C ALA A 190 20.11 2.01 12.40
N GLY A 191 19.85 0.91 13.12
CA GLY A 191 20.36 0.64 14.48
C GLY A 191 19.90 1.63 15.57
N ARG A 192 19.05 2.60 15.21
CA ARG A 192 18.59 3.69 16.08
C ARG A 192 17.28 3.31 16.74
N ARG A 193 17.19 3.54 18.04
CA ARG A 193 15.92 3.55 18.80
C ARG A 193 15.30 4.94 18.71
N TRP A 194 14.08 5.04 18.19
CA TRP A 194 13.27 6.26 18.12
C TRP A 194 12.29 6.39 19.29
N MET A 195 11.99 5.27 19.94
CA MET A 195 11.09 5.17 21.09
C MET A 195 11.79 4.40 22.23
N PRO A 196 13.02 4.82 22.64
CA PRO A 196 13.84 4.08 23.61
C PRO A 196 13.17 3.91 24.98
N GLU A 197 12.17 4.73 25.30
CA GLU A 197 11.35 4.61 26.50
C GLU A 197 10.46 3.34 26.50
N LEU A 198 10.25 2.70 25.35
CA LEU A 198 9.51 1.44 25.22
C LEU A 198 10.46 0.23 25.14
N PRO A 199 10.01 -0.99 25.50
CA PRO A 199 10.80 -2.19 25.22
C PRO A 199 10.92 -2.42 23.70
N ALA A 200 12.08 -2.88 23.25
CA ALA A 200 12.44 -2.94 21.83
C ALA A 200 11.42 -3.69 20.92
N PRO A 201 10.83 -4.84 21.32
CA PRO A 201 9.85 -5.52 20.48
C PRO A 201 8.60 -4.67 20.18
N TYR A 202 8.16 -3.87 21.15
CA TYR A 202 6.98 -3.02 20.98
C TYR A 202 7.30 -1.75 20.18
N GLU A 203 8.49 -1.18 20.36
CA GLU A 203 8.95 -0.13 19.44
C GLU A 203 8.97 -0.64 17.99
N GLY A 204 9.46 -1.87 17.78
CA GLY A 204 9.45 -2.52 16.47
C GLY A 204 8.03 -2.63 15.89
N LEU A 205 7.06 -3.07 16.70
CA LEU A 205 5.65 -3.14 16.29
C LEU A 205 5.07 -1.76 15.93
N LEU A 206 5.28 -0.75 16.77
CA LEU A 206 4.74 0.60 16.52
C LEU A 206 5.36 1.21 15.27
N SER A 207 6.68 1.10 15.10
CA SER A 207 7.41 1.52 13.90
C SER A 207 6.88 0.81 12.66
N PHE A 208 6.65 -0.50 12.76
CA PHE A 208 6.08 -1.31 11.68
C PHE A 208 4.69 -0.82 11.26
N LEU A 209 3.76 -0.61 12.20
CA LEU A 209 2.40 -0.13 11.89
C LEU A 209 2.40 1.25 11.21
N MET A 210 3.27 2.17 11.66
CA MET A 210 3.40 3.49 11.05
C MET A 210 4.04 3.42 9.65
N ASN A 211 5.07 2.60 9.45
CA ASN A 211 5.64 2.38 8.12
C ASN A 211 4.64 1.71 7.17
N LEU A 212 3.87 0.72 7.65
CA LEU A 212 2.84 0.06 6.87
C LEU A 212 1.78 1.07 6.40
N LEU A 213 1.25 1.92 7.28
CA LEU A 213 0.31 2.97 6.88
C LEU A 213 0.90 3.93 5.84
N MET A 214 2.19 4.28 5.98
CA MET A 214 2.88 5.12 5.00
C MET A 214 3.01 4.43 3.63
N ILE A 215 3.19 3.10 3.62
CA ILE A 215 3.22 2.31 2.39
C ILE A 215 1.84 2.32 1.73
N GLU A 216 0.74 2.14 2.49
CA GLU A 216 -0.62 2.18 1.92
C GLU A 216 -0.93 3.50 1.22
N PHE A 217 -0.52 4.63 1.81
CA PHE A 217 -0.69 5.93 1.19
C PHE A 217 0.12 6.08 -0.11
N ARG A 218 1.33 5.48 -0.17
CA ARG A 218 2.13 5.49 -1.40
C ARG A 218 1.50 4.61 -2.47
N ALA A 219 0.96 3.47 -2.08
CA ALA A 219 0.28 2.52 -2.94
C ALA A 219 -0.93 3.19 -3.61
N GLU A 220 -1.79 3.86 -2.83
CA GLU A 220 -2.98 4.55 -3.34
C GLU A 220 -2.68 5.53 -4.49
N ILE A 221 -1.60 6.31 -4.39
CA ILE A 221 -1.26 7.24 -5.48
C ILE A 221 -0.72 6.50 -6.71
N GLY A 222 -0.04 5.37 -6.51
CA GLY A 222 0.36 4.46 -7.58
C GLY A 222 -0.84 3.83 -8.28
N PHE A 223 -1.87 3.45 -7.52
CA PHE A 223 -3.10 2.88 -8.03
C PHE A 223 -3.87 3.88 -8.89
N ALA A 224 -4.09 5.10 -8.37
CA ALA A 224 -4.75 6.17 -9.12
C ALA A 224 -4.01 6.52 -10.42
N SER A 225 -2.67 6.60 -10.38
CA SER A 225 -1.86 6.85 -11.58
C SER A 225 -1.97 5.70 -12.58
N THR A 226 -1.96 4.46 -12.12
CA THR A 226 -2.11 3.28 -12.97
C THR A 226 -3.44 3.26 -13.68
N GLN A 227 -4.54 3.49 -12.96
CA GLN A 227 -5.87 3.57 -13.57
C GLN A 227 -5.94 4.71 -14.60
N ALA A 228 -5.34 5.87 -14.29
CA ALA A 228 -5.30 6.98 -15.23
C ALA A 228 -4.51 6.66 -16.51
N ILE A 229 -3.44 5.86 -16.42
CA ILE A 229 -2.69 5.37 -17.59
C ILE A 229 -3.54 4.37 -18.36
N LEU A 230 -4.06 3.35 -17.69
CA LEU A 230 -4.86 2.29 -18.31
C LEU A 230 -6.07 2.88 -19.03
N ARG A 231 -6.79 3.84 -18.43
CA ARG A 231 -7.95 4.50 -19.04
C ARG A 231 -7.62 5.64 -20.02
N THR A 232 -6.35 5.84 -20.37
CA THR A 232 -5.97 6.86 -21.38
C THR A 232 -6.45 6.40 -22.78
N PRO A 233 -7.31 7.16 -23.49
CA PRO A 233 -8.02 6.66 -24.67
C PRO A 233 -7.15 6.14 -25.81
N ASP A 234 -6.02 6.80 -26.07
CA ASP A 234 -5.12 6.47 -27.17
C ASP A 234 -4.08 5.38 -26.82
N LEU A 235 -3.90 5.07 -25.54
CA LEU A 235 -3.04 3.96 -25.10
C LEU A 235 -3.80 2.64 -25.18
N PHE A 236 -3.15 1.54 -25.57
CA PHE A 236 -3.78 0.21 -25.64
C PHE A 236 -5.05 0.17 -26.51
N ALA A 237 -5.12 1.00 -27.56
CA ALA A 237 -6.31 1.15 -28.40
C ALA A 237 -6.74 -0.15 -29.09
N ASP A 238 -5.79 -1.05 -29.37
CA ASP A 238 -6.02 -2.38 -29.94
C ASP A 238 -6.62 -3.40 -28.96
N ARG A 239 -6.66 -3.08 -27.66
CA ARG A 239 -7.11 -3.96 -26.57
C ARG A 239 -7.86 -3.20 -25.49
N ARG A 240 -8.67 -2.23 -25.91
CA ARG A 240 -9.30 -1.23 -25.04
C ARG A 240 -10.11 -1.83 -23.89
N GLU A 241 -10.90 -2.88 -24.18
CA GLU A 241 -11.70 -3.59 -23.18
C GLU A 241 -10.82 -4.29 -22.12
N ALA A 242 -9.74 -4.97 -22.55
CA ALA A 242 -8.82 -5.63 -21.63
C ALA A 242 -8.13 -4.64 -20.69
N ALA A 243 -7.79 -3.46 -21.21
CA ALA A 243 -7.16 -2.42 -20.41
C ALA A 243 -8.16 -1.65 -19.52
N GLU A 244 -9.46 -1.64 -19.83
CA GLU A 244 -10.50 -1.24 -18.86
C GLU A 244 -10.65 -2.27 -17.75
N GLU A 245 -10.71 -3.57 -18.07
CA GLU A 245 -10.77 -4.63 -17.04
C GLU A 245 -9.54 -4.60 -16.12
N ALA A 246 -8.34 -4.32 -16.66
CA ALA A 246 -7.15 -4.09 -15.86
C ALA A 246 -7.31 -2.89 -14.90
N ALA A 247 -7.93 -1.80 -15.33
CA ALA A 247 -8.18 -0.62 -14.48
C ALA A 247 -9.23 -0.91 -13.41
N GLU A 248 -10.23 -1.74 -13.71
CA GLU A 248 -11.23 -2.24 -12.77
C GLU A 248 -10.61 -3.18 -11.73
N ILE A 249 -9.68 -4.05 -12.12
CA ILE A 249 -8.93 -4.88 -11.17
C ILE A 249 -8.16 -3.99 -10.17
N VAL A 250 -7.51 -2.92 -10.64
CA VAL A 250 -6.86 -1.96 -9.75
C VAL A 250 -7.88 -1.23 -8.86
N GLU A 251 -9.09 -0.93 -9.34
CA GLU A 251 -10.15 -0.38 -8.47
C GLU A 251 -10.57 -1.36 -7.37
N ARG A 252 -10.62 -2.66 -7.68
CA ARG A 252 -10.96 -3.70 -6.71
C ARG A 252 -9.90 -3.81 -5.62
N ILE A 253 -8.61 -3.75 -5.98
CA ILE A 253 -7.51 -3.65 -5.00
C ILE A 253 -7.72 -2.40 -4.14
N ARG A 254 -7.99 -1.23 -4.75
CA ARG A 254 -8.25 0.01 -3.99
C ARG A 254 -9.43 -0.09 -3.02
N GLU A 255 -10.48 -0.84 -3.37
CA GLU A 255 -11.60 -1.11 -2.47
C GLU A 255 -11.15 -1.94 -1.26
N ASP A 256 -10.38 -3.00 -1.49
CA ASP A 256 -9.84 -3.88 -0.44
C ASP A 256 -8.94 -3.08 0.53
N GLU A 257 -8.09 -2.21 -0.02
CA GLU A 257 -7.14 -1.38 0.74
C GLU A 257 -7.80 -0.34 1.65
N ARG A 258 -9.06 0.03 1.40
CA ARG A 258 -9.80 0.93 2.31
C ARG A 258 -9.94 0.32 3.70
N ILE A 259 -10.11 -1.00 3.79
CA ILE A 259 -10.18 -1.71 5.07
C ILE A 259 -8.81 -1.64 5.76
N HIS A 260 -7.71 -1.82 5.04
CA HIS A 260 -6.35 -1.78 5.60
C HIS A 260 -6.00 -0.38 6.13
N VAL A 261 -6.20 0.65 5.31
CA VAL A 261 -5.94 2.04 5.69
C VAL A 261 -6.80 2.44 6.88
N THR A 262 -8.10 2.16 6.86
CA THR A 262 -9.00 2.54 7.96
C THR A 262 -8.63 1.81 9.25
N SER A 263 -8.27 0.53 9.16
CA SER A 263 -7.80 -0.28 10.27
C SER A 263 -6.52 0.30 10.90
N LEU A 264 -5.51 0.60 10.09
CA LEU A 264 -4.24 1.16 10.58
C LEU A 264 -4.43 2.53 11.22
N ARG A 265 -5.28 3.37 10.63
CA ARG A 265 -5.64 4.67 11.22
C ARG A 265 -6.38 4.52 12.55
N LEU A 266 -7.22 3.49 12.69
CA LEU A 266 -7.88 3.16 13.95
C LEU A 266 -6.87 2.70 15.00
N TYR A 267 -5.93 1.81 14.66
CA TYR A 267 -4.91 1.33 15.60
C TYR A 267 -4.05 2.46 16.15
N LEU A 268 -3.58 3.34 15.26
CA LEU A 268 -2.78 4.50 15.65
C LEU A 268 -3.62 5.52 16.41
N GLY A 269 -4.90 5.69 16.08
CA GLY A 269 -5.84 6.53 16.82
C GLY A 269 -6.05 6.05 18.26
N GLU A 270 -6.26 4.74 18.44
CA GLU A 270 -6.36 4.11 19.76
C GLU A 270 -5.05 4.22 20.54
N LEU A 271 -3.90 3.89 19.93
CA LEU A 271 -2.59 4.05 20.57
C LEU A 271 -2.32 5.49 21.00
N ARG A 272 -2.67 6.50 20.19
CA ARG A 272 -2.53 7.91 20.56
C ARG A 272 -3.39 8.31 21.76
N ALA A 273 -4.57 7.70 21.91
CA ALA A 273 -5.50 7.99 23.00
C ALA A 273 -5.12 7.32 24.33
N CYS A 274 -4.17 6.39 24.31
CA CYS A 274 -3.74 5.62 25.48
C CYS A 274 -2.44 6.14 26.11
N ARG A 275 -2.12 5.65 27.31
CA ARG A 275 -0.81 5.78 27.94
C ARG A 275 -0.01 4.51 27.74
N LEU A 276 1.29 4.66 27.47
CA LEU A 276 2.21 3.53 27.29
C LEU A 276 3.13 3.40 28.51
N ARG A 277 3.27 2.19 29.03
CA ARG A 277 4.19 1.83 30.12
C ARG A 277 5.61 1.90 29.62
N THR A 278 6.46 2.63 30.34
CA THR A 278 7.86 2.84 29.98
C THR A 278 8.78 1.88 30.72
N VAL A 279 9.98 1.66 30.19
CA VAL A 279 10.99 0.73 30.75
C VAL A 279 11.45 1.11 32.16
N ASP A 280 11.29 2.36 32.57
CA ASP A 280 11.62 2.88 33.90
C ASP A 280 10.47 2.75 34.92
N GLY A 281 9.36 2.10 34.54
CA GLY A 281 8.18 1.90 35.38
C GLY A 281 7.18 3.06 35.37
N GLY A 282 7.43 4.11 34.57
CA GLY A 282 6.52 5.22 34.35
C GLY A 282 5.46 4.95 33.28
N THR A 283 4.83 6.04 32.83
CA THR A 283 3.99 6.04 31.63
C THR A 283 4.23 7.29 30.79
N VAL A 284 4.20 7.13 29.47
CA VAL A 284 4.27 8.20 28.47
C VAL A 284 2.96 8.31 27.71
N SER A 285 2.64 9.48 27.16
CA SER A 285 1.47 9.65 26.30
C SER A 285 1.69 8.93 24.97
N GLY A 286 0.73 8.11 24.53
CA GLY A 286 0.79 7.49 23.20
C GLY A 286 0.84 8.53 22.09
N ALA A 287 0.12 9.65 22.23
CA ALA A 287 0.21 10.79 21.31
C ALA A 287 1.64 11.30 21.12
N GLU A 288 2.41 11.46 22.21
CA GLU A 288 3.77 11.96 22.15
C GLU A 288 4.69 10.99 21.38
N VAL A 289 4.55 9.70 21.65
CA VAL A 289 5.36 8.65 21.02
C VAL A 289 5.05 8.53 19.53
N ILE A 290 3.76 8.40 19.17
CA ILE A 290 3.31 8.21 17.79
C ILE A 290 3.62 9.45 16.95
N ASP A 291 3.33 10.66 17.44
CA ASP A 291 3.54 11.88 16.66
C ASP A 291 5.01 12.15 16.38
N ARG A 292 5.87 11.90 17.37
CA ARG A 292 7.31 12.11 17.23
C ARG A 292 7.89 11.21 16.14
N PHE A 293 7.50 9.93 16.13
CA PHE A 293 7.94 9.00 15.10
C PHE A 293 7.34 9.35 13.73
N TRP A 294 6.02 9.58 13.69
CA TRP A 294 5.28 9.87 12.46
C TRP A 294 5.81 11.12 11.76
N SER A 295 6.10 12.20 12.50
CA SER A 295 6.63 13.43 11.92
C SER A 295 7.94 13.20 11.17
N GLY A 296 8.85 12.41 11.76
CA GLY A 296 10.10 12.02 11.10
C GLY A 296 9.87 11.10 9.89
N LEU A 297 8.86 10.23 9.95
CA LEU A 297 8.52 9.33 8.85
C LEU A 297 7.93 10.12 7.67
N VAL A 298 7.04 11.08 7.93
CA VAL A 298 6.48 11.99 6.92
C VAL A 298 7.59 12.78 6.24
N ASN A 299 8.53 13.38 7.00
CA ASN A 299 9.64 14.12 6.39
C ASN A 299 10.45 13.25 5.43
N TRP A 300 10.82 12.04 5.86
CA TRP A 300 11.52 11.09 5.01
C TRP A 300 10.72 10.72 3.75
N ALA A 301 9.44 10.39 3.91
CA ALA A 301 8.59 9.91 2.81
C ALA A 301 8.21 11.00 1.79
N THR A 302 8.26 12.27 2.18
CA THR A 302 7.80 13.40 1.35
C THR A 302 8.93 14.25 0.79
N VAL A 303 10.04 14.36 1.53
CA VAL A 303 11.16 15.24 1.15
C VAL A 303 12.35 14.44 0.65
N GLU A 304 12.77 13.44 1.42
CA GLU A 304 14.05 12.74 1.18
C GLU A 304 13.91 11.65 0.12
N GLN A 305 12.99 10.71 0.36
CA GLN A 305 12.83 9.49 -0.44
C GLN A 305 12.38 9.78 -1.88
N PRO A 306 11.40 10.67 -2.16
CA PRO A 306 10.91 10.87 -3.52
C PRO A 306 12.00 11.40 -4.46
N ARG A 307 12.88 12.27 -3.97
CA ARG A 307 14.00 12.81 -4.77
C ARG A 307 15.00 11.73 -5.13
N LEU A 308 15.43 10.94 -4.14
CA LEU A 308 16.39 9.84 -4.36
C LEU A 308 15.82 8.79 -5.31
N ALA A 309 14.55 8.44 -5.13
CA ALA A 309 13.85 7.52 -6.02
C ALA A 309 13.76 8.08 -7.45
N ALA A 310 13.43 9.36 -7.61
CA ALA A 310 13.32 9.98 -8.92
C ALA A 310 14.66 10.01 -9.68
N GLU A 311 15.77 10.29 -8.99
CA GLU A 311 17.12 10.28 -9.56
C GLU A 311 17.51 8.86 -10.02
N GLN A 312 17.28 7.84 -9.18
CA GLN A 312 17.57 6.44 -9.53
C GLN A 312 16.73 5.96 -10.73
N GLN A 313 15.44 6.30 -10.76
CA GLN A 313 14.56 5.96 -11.88
C GLN A 313 14.98 6.68 -13.16
N ARG A 314 15.41 7.95 -13.09
CA ARG A 314 15.90 8.69 -14.25
C ARG A 314 17.11 8.01 -14.89
N LEU A 315 18.05 7.52 -14.08
CA LEU A 315 19.21 6.75 -14.55
C LEU A 315 18.80 5.42 -15.19
N ALA A 316 17.83 4.72 -14.61
CA ALA A 316 17.31 3.46 -15.16
C ALA A 316 16.63 3.62 -16.53
N LEU A 317 16.11 4.81 -16.85
CA LEU A 317 15.49 5.12 -18.14
C LEU A 317 16.51 5.45 -19.24
N GLU A 318 17.73 5.89 -18.91
CA GLU A 318 18.71 6.33 -19.91
C GLU A 318 19.02 5.28 -21.00
N PRO A 319 19.27 4.00 -20.65
CA PRO A 319 19.53 2.98 -21.66
C PRO A 319 18.33 2.68 -22.57
N LEU A 320 17.11 3.08 -22.19
CA LEU A 320 15.93 2.94 -23.06
C LEU A 320 15.94 4.02 -24.15
N PHE A 321 16.31 5.25 -23.80
CA PHE A 321 16.47 6.33 -24.77
C PHE A 321 17.63 6.05 -25.73
N ASP A 322 18.79 5.64 -25.21
CA ASP A 322 19.98 5.41 -26.04
C ASP A 322 19.78 4.32 -27.10
N ARG A 323 18.93 3.33 -26.82
CA ARG A 323 18.60 2.24 -27.75
C ARG A 323 17.49 2.57 -28.74
N HIS A 324 16.72 3.64 -28.50
CA HIS A 324 15.60 4.01 -29.36
C HIS A 324 16.08 4.90 -30.53
N PRO A 325 15.67 4.65 -31.79
CA PRO A 325 16.11 5.46 -32.94
C PRO A 325 15.83 6.96 -32.76
N GLU A 326 14.67 7.29 -32.19
CA GLU A 326 14.24 8.66 -31.86
C GLU A 326 14.59 9.09 -30.42
N GLY A 327 15.56 8.40 -29.79
CA GLY A 327 15.87 8.54 -28.36
C GLY A 327 16.12 9.96 -27.89
N ALA A 328 16.87 10.75 -28.66
CA ALA A 328 17.15 12.15 -28.33
C ALA A 328 15.89 13.02 -28.30
N ARG A 329 14.97 12.82 -29.26
CA ARG A 329 13.68 13.53 -29.31
C ARG A 329 12.79 13.12 -28.14
N ILE A 330 12.71 11.81 -27.87
CA ILE A 330 11.87 11.28 -26.79
C ILE A 330 12.40 11.77 -25.44
N ARG A 331 13.72 11.73 -25.21
CA ARG A 331 14.34 12.27 -24.00
C ARG A 331 13.99 13.74 -23.79
N ALA A 332 14.10 14.57 -24.84
CA ALA A 332 13.75 15.98 -24.75
C ALA A 332 12.26 16.20 -24.42
N ALA A 333 11.35 15.43 -25.04
CA ALA A 333 9.93 15.49 -24.73
C ALA A 333 9.62 15.00 -23.30
N PHE A 334 10.30 13.95 -22.85
CA PHE A 334 10.16 13.38 -21.52
C PHE A 334 10.60 14.36 -20.43
N ASP A 335 11.74 15.03 -20.65
CA ASP A 335 12.27 16.06 -19.76
C ASP A 335 11.36 17.30 -19.75
N ALA A 336 10.72 17.64 -20.87
CA ALA A 336 9.76 18.75 -20.95
C ALA A 336 8.44 18.49 -20.18
N CYS A 337 8.07 17.23 -19.98
CA CYS A 337 6.90 16.81 -19.19
C CYS A 337 7.22 16.59 -17.69
N SER A 338 8.44 16.89 -17.26
CA SER A 338 8.91 16.64 -15.90
C SER A 338 8.38 17.66 -14.90
N ASP A 339 7.93 17.19 -13.74
CA ASP A 339 7.62 18.05 -12.59
C ASP A 339 8.90 18.55 -11.88
N LEU A 340 10.07 18.00 -12.24
CA LEU A 340 11.38 18.47 -11.80
C LEU A 340 11.85 19.57 -12.75
N GLY A 341 11.87 20.83 -12.29
CA GLY A 341 12.30 21.97 -13.11
C GLY A 341 13.69 21.81 -13.76
N PRO A 342 13.96 22.54 -14.87
CA PRO A 342 15.09 22.28 -15.78
C PRO A 342 16.48 22.33 -15.14
N ALA A 343 16.68 23.11 -14.07
CA ALA A 343 17.95 23.22 -13.36
C ALA A 343 18.35 21.93 -12.60
N ARG A 344 17.40 21.02 -12.32
CA ARG A 344 17.63 19.79 -11.54
C ARG A 344 17.80 18.54 -12.42
N LEU A 345 17.26 18.54 -13.63
CA LEU A 345 17.50 17.48 -14.62
C LEU A 345 19.00 17.39 -14.99
N ALA A 346 19.69 18.53 -15.04
CA ALA A 346 21.13 18.60 -15.29
C ALA A 346 22.00 18.03 -14.16
N GLN A 347 21.53 18.00 -12.91
CA GLN A 347 22.26 17.38 -11.79
C GLN A 347 22.08 15.86 -11.74
N ALA A 348 20.89 15.34 -12.12
CA ALA A 348 20.65 13.91 -12.20
C ALA A 348 21.40 13.22 -13.37
N ALA A 349 21.74 13.98 -14.42
CA ALA A 349 22.50 13.47 -15.57
C ALA A 349 24.03 13.44 -15.38
N VAL A 350 24.55 14.00 -14.28
CA VAL A 350 26.01 14.12 -13.99
C VAL A 350 26.39 13.36 -12.70
N GLY A 351 25.52 12.47 -12.21
CA GLY A 351 25.73 11.61 -11.05
C GLY A 351 26.18 10.21 -11.42
#